data_AF-A0A7S1Y274-F1
#
_entry.id   AF-A0A7S1Y274-F1
#
_cell.length_a   1.000
_cell.length_b   1.000
_cell.length_c   1.000
_cell.angle_alpha   90.00
_cell.angle_beta   90.00
_cell.angle_gamma   90.00
#
_symmetry.space_group_name_H-M   'P 1'
#
loop_
_entity.id
_entity.type
_entity.pdbx_description
1 polymer ?
#
loop_
_entity_poly.entity_id
_entity_poly.type
_entity_poly.pdbx_seq_one_letter_code
_entity_poly.pdbx_strand_id
1 'polypeptide(L)'
;LTLFLMRYEYVNLYHTLSDWWNSFFALPENKARSINVVFLDGHASGNLDPVWEQLFGNVTFVKRLPDDGSTCFEHAILVPPGYSSVLFPASTRWFNAKPCPVMTEA
;
A
#
# COMPACT_ATOMS: atom_id res chain seq x y z
N LEU A 1 -4.72 -9.64 -3.87
CA LEU A 1 -4.95 -8.19 -3.75
C LEU A 1 -3.64 -7.56 -3.34
N THR A 2 -3.18 -6.54 -4.05
CA THR A 2 -1.95 -5.83 -3.70
C THR A 2 -2.30 -4.48 -3.09
N LEU A 3 -1.82 -4.23 -1.88
CA LEU A 3 -1.89 -2.93 -1.21
C LEU A 3 -0.58 -2.21 -1.47
N PHE A 4 -0.63 -1.03 -2.09
CA PHE A 4 0.51 -0.15 -2.21
C PHE A 4 0.47 0.90 -1.11
N LEU A 5 1.57 1.04 -0.38
CA LEU A 5 1.67 1.97 0.72
C LEU A 5 2.85 2.92 0.54
N MET A 6 2.59 4.18 0.86
CA MET A 6 3.64 5.12 1.22
C MET A 6 3.59 5.29 2.74
N ARG A 7 4.57 4.75 3.47
CA ARG A 7 4.57 4.90 4.94
C ARG A 7 4.76 6.37 5.28
N TYR A 8 3.94 6.93 6.16
CA TYR A 8 4.02 8.37 6.49
C TYR A 8 5.15 8.64 7.48
N GLU A 9 5.08 8.07 8.68
CA GLU A 9 6.21 7.98 9.61
C GLU A 9 6.31 6.53 10.12
N TYR A 10 7.32 5.82 9.61
CA TYR A 10 7.47 4.36 9.73
C TYR A 10 8.18 3.90 11.02
N VAL A 11 8.70 4.83 11.82
CA VAL A 11 9.41 4.56 13.09
C VAL A 11 8.65 5.07 14.31
N ASN A 12 7.56 5.81 14.10
CA ASN A 12 6.73 6.34 15.18
C ASN A 12 5.44 5.52 15.27
N LEU A 13 5.25 4.84 16.39
CA LEU A 13 4.09 3.96 16.62
C LEU A 13 2.75 4.67 16.40
N TYR A 14 2.61 5.93 16.85
CA TYR A 14 1.36 6.67 16.71
C TYR A 14 1.00 6.92 15.23
N HIS A 15 2.00 7.26 14.42
CA HIS A 15 1.79 7.48 12.99
C HIS A 15 1.65 6.16 12.23
N THR A 16 2.46 5.15 12.54
CA THR A 16 2.37 3.84 11.90
C THR A 16 1.03 3.15 12.19
N LEU A 17 0.41 3.39 13.36
CA LEU A 17 -0.95 2.94 13.66
C LEU A 17 -1.98 3.44 12.64
N SER A 18 -1.85 4.69 12.17
CA SER A 18 -2.75 5.20 11.13
C SER A 18 -2.55 4.50 9.77
N ASP A 19 -1.31 4.16 9.42
CA ASP A 19 -1.01 3.38 8.20
C ASP A 19 -1.58 1.96 8.29
N TRP A 20 -1.45 1.28 9.44
CA TRP A 20 -2.06 -0.04 9.66
C TRP A 20 -3.58 0.01 9.57
N TRP A 21 -4.20 1.02 10.21
CA TRP A 21 -5.64 1.20 10.19
C TRP A 21 -6.17 1.42 8.76
N ASN A 22 -5.56 2.33 8.01
CA ASN A 22 -5.96 2.61 6.64
C ASN A 22 -5.83 1.37 5.75
N SER A 23 -4.78 0.57 5.97
CA SER A 23 -4.55 -0.68 5.23
C SER A 23 -5.56 -1.76 5.55
N PHE A 24 -5.91 -1.92 6.84
CA PHE A 24 -6.96 -2.83 7.27
C PHE A 24 -8.32 -2.44 6.68
N PHE A 25 -8.64 -1.15 6.68
CA PHE A 25 -9.90 -0.65 6.14
C PHE A 25 -10.00 -0.75 4.61
N ALA A 26 -8.85 -0.80 3.91
CA ALA A 26 -8.79 -1.04 2.47
C ALA A 26 -9.04 -2.51 2.08
N LEU A 27 -9.10 -3.44 3.04
CA LEU A 27 -9.35 -4.84 2.74
C LEU A 27 -10.81 -5.06 2.32
N PRO A 28 -11.07 -5.87 1.28
CA PRO A 28 -12.42 -6.28 0.93
C PRO A 28 -12.99 -7.20 2.01
N GLU A 29 -14.32 -7.19 2.19
CA GLU A 29 -15.01 -8.07 3.15
C GLU A 29 -14.71 -9.55 2.92
N ASN A 30 -14.49 -9.95 1.66
CA ASN A 30 -14.13 -11.31 1.31
C ASN A 30 -12.61 -11.54 1.42
N LYS A 31 -12.19 -12.05 2.58
CA LYS A 31 -10.79 -12.37 2.92
C LYS A 31 -10.20 -13.58 2.19
N ALA A 32 -10.91 -14.18 1.23
CA ALA A 32 -10.42 -15.35 0.48
C ALA A 32 -9.23 -15.03 -0.45
N ARG A 33 -8.85 -13.76 -0.62
CA ARG A 33 -7.77 -13.35 -1.52
C ARG A 33 -6.47 -13.13 -0.73
N SER A 34 -5.37 -13.75 -1.19
CA SER A 34 -4.03 -13.46 -0.66
C SER A 34 -3.74 -11.96 -0.74
N ILE A 35 -3.28 -11.40 0.38
CA ILE A 35 -2.92 -9.98 0.50
C ILE A 35 -1.41 -9.87 0.34
N ASN A 36 -0.98 -8.96 -0.54
CA ASN A 36 0.41 -8.58 -0.68
C ASN A 36 0.53 -7.11 -0.34
N VAL A 37 1.37 -6.77 0.63
CA VAL A 37 1.72 -5.40 0.98
C VAL A 37 2.97 -5.03 0.23
N VAL A 38 2.92 -3.91 -0.49
CA VAL A 38 4.07 -3.37 -1.20
C VAL A 38 4.34 -1.96 -0.67
N PHE A 39 5.44 -1.81 0.06
CA PHE A 39 5.96 -0.49 0.40
C PHE A 39 6.55 0.13 -0.86
N LEU A 40 5.86 1.15 -1.37
CA LEU A 40 6.26 1.95 -2.52
C LEU A 40 6.73 3.33 -2.02
N ASP A 41 7.84 3.33 -1.28
CA ASP A 41 8.41 4.53 -0.69
C ASP A 41 9.95 4.51 -0.66
N GLY A 42 10.55 5.55 -0.08
CA GLY A 42 12.00 5.70 0.07
C GLY A 42 12.53 5.47 1.48
N HIS A 43 11.71 4.94 2.40
CA HIS A 43 12.08 4.81 3.80
C HIS A 43 12.92 3.55 4.05
N ALA A 44 13.84 3.63 5.01
CA ALA A 44 14.62 2.47 5.45
C ALA A 44 13.72 1.44 6.17
N SER A 45 14.28 0.29 6.52
CA SER A 45 13.58 -0.62 7.42
C SER A 45 13.44 -0.02 8.82
N GLY A 46 12.30 -0.26 9.45
CA GLY A 46 11.96 0.22 10.79
C GLY A 46 11.74 -0.92 11.78
N ASN A 47 11.77 -0.61 13.08
CA ASN A 47 11.42 -1.55 14.15
C ASN A 47 9.94 -1.97 14.15
N LEU A 48 9.09 -1.27 13.39
CA LEU A 48 7.67 -1.54 13.25
C LEU A 48 7.34 -2.35 11.97
N ASP A 49 8.31 -2.58 11.09
CA ASP A 49 8.12 -3.36 9.86
C ASP A 49 7.65 -4.81 10.12
N PRO A 50 8.15 -5.54 11.14
CA PRO A 50 7.69 -6.91 11.42
C PRO A 50 6.19 -7.04 11.72
N VAL A 51 5.54 -5.96 12.17
CA VAL A 51 4.09 -5.97 12.44
C VAL A 51 3.30 -6.08 11.14
N TRP A 52 3.80 -5.55 10.03
CA TRP A 52 3.15 -5.66 8.73
C TRP A 52 3.08 -7.11 8.24
N GLU A 53 4.16 -7.87 8.45
CA GLU A 53 4.19 -9.31 8.12
C GLU A 53 3.21 -10.09 9.00
N GLN A 54 3.11 -9.74 10.29
CA GLN A 54 2.14 -10.37 11.20
C GLN A 54 0.68 -10.08 10.80
N LEU A 55 0.39 -8.86 10.32
CA LEU A 55 -0.97 -8.46 9.94
C LEU A 55 -1.38 -8.96 8.56
N PHE A 56 -0.46 -8.99 7.59
CA PHE A 56 -0.78 -9.19 6.17
C PHE A 56 -0.05 -10.35 5.50
N GLY A 57 0.93 -10.97 6.18
CA GLY A 57 1.70 -12.10 5.66
C GLY A 57 2.82 -11.67 4.71
N ASN A 58 2.47 -11.29 3.47
CA ASN A 58 3.47 -10.98 2.43
C ASN A 58 3.74 -9.47 2.36
N VAL A 59 4.98 -9.08 2.63
CA VAL A 59 5.45 -7.69 2.55
C VAL A 59 6.65 -7.62 1.61
N THR A 60 6.61 -6.69 0.66
CA THR A 60 7.72 -6.41 -0.26
C THR A 60 8.04 -4.93 -0.26
N PHE A 61 9.33 -4.58 -0.22
CA PHE A 61 9.77 -3.19 -0.37
C PHE A 61 10.26 -2.94 -1.78
N VAL A 62 9.75 -1.88 -2.42
CA VAL A 62 10.22 -1.39 -3.72
C VAL A 62 10.34 0.13 -3.70
N LYS A 63 11.53 0.63 -4.05
CA LYS A 63 11.76 2.08 -4.15
C LYS A 63 11.04 2.71 -5.35
N ARG A 64 10.87 1.93 -6.42
CA ARG A 64 10.16 2.30 -7.65
C ARG A 64 9.71 1.03 -8.38
N LEU A 65 8.58 1.09 -9.05
CA LEU A 65 8.19 0.07 -10.03
C LEU A 65 8.96 0.26 -11.35
N PRO A 66 9.17 -0.80 -12.14
CA PRO A 66 9.75 -0.67 -13.48
C PRO A 66 8.94 0.29 -14.36
N ASP A 67 9.62 1.26 -14.99
CA ASP A 67 8.99 2.28 -15.84
C ASP A 67 8.71 1.76 -17.27
N ASP A 68 9.10 0.50 -17.57
CA ASP A 68 8.98 -0.17 -18.88
C ASP A 68 7.63 -0.89 -19.09
N GLY A 69 6.74 -0.87 -18.10
CA GLY A 69 5.44 -1.52 -18.16
C GLY A 69 5.48 -3.04 -17.99
N SER A 70 6.62 -3.63 -17.60
CA SER A 70 6.76 -5.08 -17.39
C SER A 70 5.98 -5.63 -16.19
N THR A 71 5.51 -4.75 -15.30
CA THR A 71 4.81 -5.15 -14.07
C THR A 71 3.33 -4.81 -14.15
N CYS A 72 2.48 -5.83 -14.05
CA CYS A 72 1.02 -5.68 -14.01
C CYS A 72 0.46 -6.24 -12.70
N PHE A 73 -0.62 -5.61 -12.21
CA PHE A 73 -1.34 -6.05 -11.02
C PHE A 73 -2.80 -6.25 -11.38
N GLU A 74 -3.31 -7.46 -11.14
CA GLU A 74 -4.71 -7.79 -11.45
C GLU A 74 -5.68 -6.96 -10.57
N HIS A 75 -5.36 -6.83 -9.27
CA HIS A 75 -6.13 -6.03 -8.32
C HIS A 75 -5.17 -5.31 -7.38
N ALA A 76 -5.14 -3.99 -7.46
CA ALA A 76 -4.29 -3.14 -6.64
C ALA A 76 -5.09 -1.99 -6.02
N ILE A 77 -4.76 -1.65 -4.78
CA ILE A 77 -5.30 -0.49 -4.06
C ILE A 77 -4.12 0.37 -3.59
N LEU A 78 -4.18 1.67 -3.89
CA LEU A 78 -3.30 2.67 -3.30
C LEU A 78 -3.89 3.07 -1.95
N VAL A 79 -3.25 2.67 -0.86
CA VAL A 79 -3.73 2.96 0.49
C VAL A 79 -3.37 4.42 0.83
N PRO A 80 -4.31 5.22 1.35
CA PRO A 80 -4.02 6.58 1.76
C PRO A 80 -2.97 6.60 2.90
N PRO A 81 -1.90 7.41 2.78
CA PRO A 81 -0.84 7.43 3.78
C PRO A 81 -1.23 8.27 4.99
N GLY A 82 -0.86 7.80 6.18
CA GLY A 82 -0.98 8.49 7.45
C GLY A 82 -2.39 9.04 7.70
N TYR A 83 -2.45 10.36 7.85
CA TYR A 83 -3.69 11.09 8.12
C TYR A 83 -4.54 11.40 6.88
N SER A 84 -4.29 10.77 5.74
CA SER A 84 -5.02 11.06 4.49
C SER A 84 -6.28 10.20 4.34
N SER A 85 -6.91 9.77 5.45
CA SER A 85 -8.07 8.86 5.44
C SER A 85 -9.34 9.52 5.96
N VAL A 86 -10.48 8.84 5.89
CA VAL A 86 -11.77 9.41 6.35
C VAL A 86 -11.79 9.81 7.83
N LEU A 87 -10.86 9.29 8.64
CA LEU A 87 -10.70 9.68 10.05
C LEU A 87 -10.05 11.05 10.21
N PHE A 88 -9.29 11.52 9.22
CA PHE A 88 -8.55 12.77 9.25
C PHE A 88 -8.69 13.48 7.90
N PRO A 89 -9.37 14.62 7.82
CA PRO A 89 -9.50 15.38 6.58
C PRO A 89 -8.18 16.09 6.24
N ALA A 90 -7.11 15.35 5.97
CA ALA A 90 -5.88 15.88 5.43
C ALA A 90 -5.87 15.76 3.91
N SER A 91 -5.23 16.73 3.25
CA SER A 91 -5.14 16.87 1.80
C SER A 91 -4.82 15.56 1.07
N THR A 92 -5.68 15.16 0.13
CA THR A 92 -5.44 14.03 -0.79
C THR A 92 -4.12 14.23 -1.52
N ARG A 93 -3.15 13.32 -1.30
CA ARG A 93 -1.97 13.21 -2.17
C ARG A 93 -2.39 12.41 -3.40
N TRP A 94 -2.38 13.07 -4.56
CA TRP A 94 -2.76 12.47 -5.84
C TRP A 94 -1.57 11.68 -6.43
N PHE A 95 -1.83 10.47 -6.93
CA PHE A 95 -0.88 9.73 -7.75
C PHE A 95 -1.21 9.99 -9.23
N ASN A 96 -0.24 10.51 -9.99
CA ASN A 96 -0.30 10.50 -11.44
C ASN A 96 0.21 9.15 -11.95
N ALA A 97 -0.64 8.13 -11.95
CA ALA A 97 -0.37 6.87 -12.63
C ALA A 97 -1.06 6.87 -13.99
N LYS A 98 -0.36 6.44 -15.06
CA LYS A 98 -1.03 6.13 -16.32
C LYS A 98 -1.97 4.93 -16.08
N PRO A 99 -3.19 4.91 -16.62
CA PRO A 99 -4.07 3.75 -16.51
C PRO A 99 -3.32 2.51 -17.00
N CYS A 100 -3.43 1.40 -16.26
CA CYS A 100 -2.94 0.12 -16.77
C CYS A 100 -3.60 -0.14 -18.14
N PRO A 101 -2.85 -0.59 -19.16
CA PRO A 101 -3.47 -1.00 -20.41
C PRO A 101 -4.49 -2.09 -20.09
N VAL A 102 -5.71 -1.91 -20.60
CA VAL A 102 -6.76 -2.92 -20.49
C VAL A 102 -6.20 -4.20 -21.09
N MET A 103 -6.11 -5.27 -20.30
CA MET A 103 -5.78 -6.59 -20.87
C MET A 103 -6.95 -6.96 -21.79
N THR A 104 -6.79 -6.73 -23.09
CA THR A 104 -7.70 -7.27 -24.09
C THR A 104 -7.49 -8.77 -24.10
N GLU A 105 -8.53 -9.53 -23.78
CA GLU A 105 -8.54 -10.99 -23.94
C GLU A 105 -8.09 -11.35 -25.36
N ALA A 106 -7.15 -12.30 -25.45
CA ALA A 106 -6.64 -12.84 -26.70
C ALA A 106 -7.53 -14.00 -27.18
#